data_AF-B6BMN4-F1
#
_entry.id   AF-B6BMN4-F1
#
_cell.length_a   1.000
_cell.length_b   1.000
_cell.length_c   1.000
_cell.angle_alpha   90.00
_cell.angle_beta   90.00
_cell.angle_gamma   90.00
#
_symmetry.space_group_name_H-M   'P 1'
#
loop_
_entity.id
_entity.type
_entity.pdbx_description
1 polymer ?
#
loop_
_entity_poly.entity_id
_entity_poly.type
_entity_poly.pdbx_seq_one_letter_code
_entity_poly.pdbx_strand_id
1 'polypeptide(L)' 'MKRTLKELYGVGILFFYFLKWPYFFGYPYLYMNGLDNNFILSGLWFYCLFLILKDAYTMIKNKKINRCNIK' A
#
# COMPACT_ATOMS: atom_id res chain seq x y z
N MET A 1 21.48 7.91 12.35
CA MET A 1 20.22 8.49 11.82
C MET A 1 19.73 7.85 10.52
N LYS A 2 20.57 7.60 9.51
CA LYS A 2 20.12 6.99 8.23
C LYS A 2 19.61 5.54 8.36
N ARG A 3 20.10 4.78 9.34
CA ARG A 3 19.71 3.36 9.56
C ARG A 3 18.33 3.20 10.19
N THR A 4 18.04 3.97 11.24
CA THR A 4 16.75 3.92 11.95
C THR A 4 15.59 4.34 11.06
N LEU A 5 15.75 5.37 10.21
CA LEU A 5 14.74 5.75 9.22
C LEU A 5 14.48 4.64 8.19
N LYS A 6 15.53 3.91 7.78
CA LYS A 6 15.43 2.81 6.82
C LYS A 6 14.70 1.60 7.42
N GLU A 7 14.97 1.30 8.69
CA GLU A 7 14.27 0.24 9.42
C GLU A 7 12.82 0.61 9.71
N LEU A 8 12.54 1.86 10.13
CA LEU A 8 11.18 2.34 10.32
C LEU A 8 10.36 2.29 9.02
N TYR A 9 11.00 2.63 7.89
CA TYR A 9 10.38 2.54 6.57
C TYR A 9 10.09 1.08 6.17
N GLY A 10 11.03 0.17 6.45
CA GLY A 10 10.83 -1.26 6.20
C GLY A 10 9.71 -1.87 7.05
N VAL A 11 9.67 -1.53 8.34
CA VAL A 11 8.60 -1.95 9.26
C VAL A 11 7.26 -1.34 8.85
N GLY A 12 7.24 -0.06 8.46
CA GLY A 12 6.05 0.60 7.95
C GLY A 12 5.50 -0.09 6.70
N ILE A 13 6.35 -0.43 5.73
CA ILE A 13 5.95 -1.19 4.54
C ILE A 13 5.37 -2.55 4.92
N LEU A 14 6.01 -3.28 5.83
CA LEU A 14 5.52 -4.59 6.27
C LEU A 14 4.15 -4.46 6.95
N PHE A 15 3.99 -3.45 7.81
CA PHE A 15 2.73 -3.13 8.48
C PHE A 15 1.63 -2.79 7.47
N PHE A 16 1.91 -1.92 6.48
CA PHE A 16 0.97 -1.61 5.40
C PHE A 16 0.66 -2.84 4.53
N TYR A 17 1.58 -3.78 4.38
CA TYR A 17 1.34 -5.04 3.63
C TYR A 17 0.24 -5.88 4.29
N PHE A 18 0.27 -5.98 5.62
CA PHE A 18 -0.76 -6.68 6.39
C PHE A 18 -2.05 -5.86 6.52
N LEU A 19 -1.94 -4.54 6.73
CA LEU A 19 -3.09 -3.65 6.98
C LEU A 19 -3.90 -3.36 5.70
N LYS A 20 -3.26 -3.43 4.53
CA LYS A 20 -3.87 -3.14 3.23
C LYS A 20 -5.17 -3.91 3.00
N TRP A 21 -5.18 -5.22 3.23
CA TRP A 21 -6.34 -6.08 2.99
C TRP A 21 -7.52 -5.82 3.95
N PRO A 22 -7.31 -5.83 5.28
CA PRO A 22 -8.39 -5.52 6.23
C PRO A 22 -8.86 -4.08 6.10
N TYR A 23 -8.00 -3.12 5.73
CA TYR A 23 -8.43 -1.75 5.48
C TYR A 23 -9.23 -1.61 4.18
N PHE A 24 -8.83 -2.31 3.11
CA PHE A 24 -9.52 -2.28 1.82
C PHE A 24 -10.92 -2.92 1.89
N PHE A 25 -11.09 -3.98 2.68
CA PHE A 25 -12.40 -4.63 2.91
C PHE A 25 -13.19 -4.00 4.07
N GLY A 26 -12.50 -3.55 5.12
CA GLY A 26 -13.13 -2.91 6.27
C GLY A 26 -13.73 -1.56 5.94
N TYR A 27 -13.06 -0.75 5.10
CA TYR A 27 -13.57 0.56 4.69
C TYR A 27 -14.94 0.51 3.99
N PRO A 28 -15.19 -0.31 2.95
CA PRO A 28 -16.51 -0.42 2.34
C PRO A 28 -17.56 -0.99 3.30
N TYR A 29 -17.17 -1.88 4.22
CA TYR A 29 -18.08 -2.38 5.26
C TYR A 29 -18.51 -1.29 6.25
N LEU A 30 -17.58 -0.42 6.68
CA LEU A 30 -17.92 0.74 7.50
C LEU A 30 -18.71 1.79 6.72
N TYR A 31 -18.36 2.03 5.46
CA TYR A 31 -19.08 2.98 4.60
C TYR A 31 -20.55 2.56 4.41
N MET A 32 -20.83 1.27 4.23
CA MET A 32 -22.21 0.76 4.14
C MET A 32 -22.98 0.81 5.45
N ASN A 33 -22.31 0.82 6.61
CA ASN A 33 -22.94 0.92 7.94
C ASN A 33 -23.24 2.38 8.37
N GLY A 34 -23.20 3.33 7.44
CA GLY A 34 -23.58 4.73 7.72
C GLY A 34 -22.43 5.56 8.30
N LEU A 35 -21.18 5.18 8.04
CA LEU A 35 -20.06 6.04 8.37
C LEU A 35 -20.13 7.32 7.51
N ASP A 36 -20.51 8.42 8.17
CA ASP A 36 -20.58 9.74 7.57
C ASP A 36 -19.23 10.12 6.94
N ASN A 37 -19.28 10.88 5.84
CA ASN A 37 -18.23 11.03 4.82
C ASN A 37 -16.89 11.57 5.38
N ASN A 38 -16.15 10.72 6.09
CA ASN A 38 -14.89 11.08 6.71
C ASN A 38 -13.80 11.10 5.64
N PHE A 39 -13.47 12.32 5.20
CA PHE A 39 -12.43 12.59 4.21
C PHE A 39 -11.08 11.95 4.57
N ILE A 40 -10.74 11.90 5.87
CA ILE A 40 -9.53 11.25 6.38
C ILE A 40 -9.52 9.76 6.05
N LEU A 41 -10.65 9.08 6.27
CA LEU A 41 -10.76 7.64 6.10
C LEU A 41 -10.78 7.26 4.62
N SER A 42 -11.41 8.10 3.78
CA SER A 42 -11.36 8.02 2.32
C SER A 42 -9.94 8.26 1.78
N GLY A 43 -9.23 9.25 2.33
CA GLY A 43 -7.83 9.53 2.00
C GLY A 43 -6.88 8.37 2.36
N LEU A 44 -7.07 7.74 3.52
CA LEU A 44 -6.28 6.57 3.93
C LEU A 44 -6.55 5.37 3.01
N TRP A 45 -7.78 5.23 2.48
CA TRP A 45 -8.13 4.18 1.53
C TRP A 45 -7.45 4.41 0.18
N PHE A 46 -7.48 5.65 -0.33
CA PHE A 46 -6.71 6.06 -1.50
C PHE A 46 -5.21 5.85 -1.31
N TYR A 47 -4.68 6.15 -0.13
CA TYR A 47 -3.27 5.94 0.21
C TYR A 47 -2.90 4.45 0.16
N CYS A 48 -3.75 3.57 0.72
CA CYS A 48 -3.59 2.13 0.58
C CYS A 48 -3.55 1.73 -0.89
N LEU A 49 -4.51 2.19 -1.71
CA LEU A 49 -4.61 1.88 -3.14
C LEU A 49 -3.34 2.33 -3.91
N PHE A 50 -2.84 3.53 -3.62
CA PHE A 50 -1.60 4.05 -4.18
C PHE A 50 -0.39 3.18 -3.82
N LEU A 51 -0.29 2.71 -2.57
CA LEU A 51 0.75 1.77 -2.14
C LEU A 51 0.69 0.45 -2.92
N ILE A 52 -0.51 -0.12 -3.14
CA ILE A 52 -0.69 -1.31 -3.99
C ILE A 52 -0.13 -1.07 -5.39
N LEU A 53 -0.52 0.06 -5.99
CA LEU A 53 -0.19 0.37 -7.37
C LEU A 53 1.32 0.58 -7.52
N LYS A 54 1.96 1.23 -6.56
CA LYS A 54 3.42 1.42 -6.52
C LYS A 54 4.16 0.08 -6.37
N ASP A 55 3.64 -0.83 -5.54
CA ASP A 55 4.21 -2.17 -5.34
C ASP A 55 4.11 -3.00 -6.63
N ALA A 56 2.92 -3.00 -7.26
CA ALA A 56 2.70 -3.65 -8.55
C ALA A 56 3.59 -3.07 -9.65
N TYR A 57 3.72 -1.73 -9.72
CA TYR A 57 4.59 -1.06 -10.67
C TYR A 57 6.06 -1.44 -10.47
N THR A 58 6.52 -1.49 -9.23
CA THR A 58 7.89 -1.89 -8.88
C THR A 58 8.14 -3.35 -9.24
N MET A 59 7.18 -4.23 -8.96
CA MET A 59 7.25 -5.64 -9.33
C MET A 59 7.27 -5.83 -10.86
N ILE A 60 6.43 -5.11 -11.61
CA ILE A 60 6.40 -5.14 -13.08
C ILE A 60 7.71 -4.60 -13.66
N LYS A 61 8.23 -3.49 -13.12
CA LYS A 61 9.51 -2.91 -13.54
C LYS A 61 10.68 -3.87 -13.30
N ASN A 62 10.75 -4.50 -12.12
CA ASN A 62 11.79 -5.50 -11.83
C ASN A 62 11.65 -6.76 -12.71
N LYS A 63 10.42 -7.18 -13.02
CA LYS A 63 10.17 -8.29 -13.94
C LYS A 63 10.57 -7.95 -15.38
N LYS A 64 10.42 -6.68 -15.80
CA LYS A 64 10.86 -6.17 -17.10
C LYS A 64 12.38 -6.12 -17.20
N ILE A 65 13.09 -5.70 -16.15
CA ILE A 65 14.56 -5.66 -16.10
C ILE A 65 15.15 -7.08 -16.22
N ASN A 66 14.61 -8.05 -15.48
CA ASN A 66 15.11 -9.44 -15.56
C ASN A 66 14.89 -10.10 -16.93
N ARG A 67 13.90 -9.68 -17.72
CA ARG A 67 13.75 -10.15 -19.11
C ARG A 67 14.77 -9.55 -20.08
N CYS A 68 15.30 -8.36 -19.83
CA CYS A 68 16.30 -7.72 -20.70
C CYS A 68 17.72 -8.26 -20.47
N ASN A 69 17.96 -8.97 -19.36
CA ASN A 69 19.27 -9.56 -19.04
C ASN A 69 19.38 -11.03 -19.51
N ILE A 70 18.37 -11.54 -20.22
CA ILE A 70 18.32 -12.89 -20.83
C ILE A 70 18.19 -12.77 -22.36
N LYS A 71 18.80 -11.75 -22.96
CA LYS A 71 18.92 -11.62 -24.41
C LYS A 71 20.37 -11.45 -24.80
#